data_AF-A0A2N7U7Y5-F1
#
_entry.id   AF-A0A2N7U7Y5-F1
#
_cell.length_a   1.000
_cell.length_b   1.000
_cell.length_c   1.000
_cell.angle_alpha   90.00
_cell.angle_beta   90.00
_cell.angle_gamma   90.00
#
_symmetry.space_group_name_H-M   'P 1'
#
loop_
_entity.id
_entity.type
_entity.pdbx_description
1 polymer ?
#
loop_
_entity_poly.entity_id
_entity_poly.type
_entity_poly.pdbx_seq_one_letter_code
_entity_poly.pdbx_strand_id
1 'polypeptide(L)'
;MLDLLGLKPITVACDMEGPLPEALADALLAGPVAFVLQPTAQIPFGFTFGKARLEALAEVLVNAPDVKFVEDDWIGPIGSFSPSSQGAASSFD
;
A
#
# COMPACT_ATOMS: atom_id res chain seq x y z
N MET A 1 15.68 -6.48 6.96
CA MET A 1 14.83 -7.29 7.86
C MET A 1 13.91 -8.25 7.10
N LEU A 2 13.53 -7.96 5.84
CA LEU A 2 12.79 -8.90 4.97
C LEU A 2 13.62 -10.12 4.53
N ASP A 3 14.91 -9.95 4.26
CA ASP A 3 15.79 -11.06 3.84
C ASP A 3 15.94 -12.15 4.92
N LEU A 4 15.78 -11.79 6.20
CA LEU A 4 15.80 -12.73 7.31
C LEU A 4 14.57 -13.67 7.30
N LEU A 5 13.50 -13.26 6.61
CA LEU A 5 12.30 -14.06 6.38
C LEU A 5 12.34 -14.76 5.00
N GLY A 6 13.45 -14.66 4.26
CA GLY A 6 13.58 -15.18 2.89
C GLY A 6 12.73 -14.43 1.86
N LEU A 7 12.18 -13.26 2.23
CA LEU A 7 11.36 -12.43 1.34
C LEU A 7 12.26 -11.55 0.48
N LYS A 8 11.96 -11.47 -0.81
CA LYS A 8 12.67 -10.60 -1.76
C LYS A 8 11.86 -9.32 -1.96
N PRO A 9 12.38 -8.14 -1.58
CA PRO A 9 11.68 -6.89 -1.82
C PRO A 9 11.63 -6.57 -3.32
N ILE A 10 10.45 -6.19 -3.80
CA ILE A 10 10.23 -5.60 -5.12
C ILE A 10 9.91 -4.13 -4.90
N THR A 11 10.69 -3.24 -5.53
CA THR A 11 10.54 -1.79 -5.37
C THR A 11 9.45 -1.27 -6.28
N VAL A 12 8.59 -0.40 -5.74
CA VAL A 12 7.63 0.38 -6.53
C VAL A 12 8.10 1.84 -6.49
N ALA A 13 8.18 2.47 -7.67
CA ALA A 13 8.55 3.88 -7.75
C ALA A 13 7.45 4.74 -7.10
N CYS A 14 7.84 5.80 -6.42
CA CYS A 14 6.93 6.72 -5.73
C CYS A 14 7.20 8.17 -6.15
N ASP A 15 6.16 9.00 -6.09
CA ASP A 15 6.27 10.45 -6.09
C ASP A 15 5.83 11.01 -4.72
N MET A 16 5.56 12.32 -4.65
CA MET A 16 5.16 13.00 -3.42
C MET A 16 3.80 12.54 -2.87
N GLU A 17 2.98 11.84 -3.66
CA GLU A 17 1.68 11.31 -3.24
C GLU A 17 1.73 9.80 -2.96
N GLY A 18 2.89 9.16 -3.09
CA GLY A 18 3.09 7.74 -2.83
C GLY A 18 3.41 6.92 -4.08
N PRO A 19 3.17 5.59 -4.04
CA PRO A 19 3.48 4.67 -5.14
C PRO A 19 2.80 5.06 -6.45
N LEU A 20 3.52 4.93 -7.57
CA LEU A 20 2.96 5.17 -8.90
C LEU A 20 2.14 3.94 -9.34
N PRO A 21 0.87 4.08 -9.78
CA PRO A 21 0.03 2.96 -10.20
C PRO A 21 0.66 2.09 -11.29
N GLU A 22 1.29 2.70 -12.29
CA GLU A 22 1.98 2.00 -13.38
C GLU A 22 3.17 1.20 -12.88
N ALA A 23 3.96 1.75 -11.95
CA ALA A 23 5.08 1.03 -11.36
C ALA A 23 4.61 -0.13 -10.47
N LEU A 24 3.46 0.01 -9.82
CA LEU A 24 2.82 -1.10 -9.09
C LEU A 24 2.38 -2.19 -10.06
N ALA A 25 1.72 -1.84 -11.16
CA ALA A 25 1.30 -2.80 -12.18
C ALA A 25 2.49 -3.62 -12.71
N ASP A 26 3.61 -2.97 -13.01
CA ASP A 26 4.83 -3.62 -13.44
C ASP A 26 5.42 -4.53 -12.35
N ALA A 27 5.43 -4.09 -11.09
CA ALA A 27 5.91 -4.88 -9.97
C ALA A 27 5.05 -6.15 -9.73
N LEU A 28 3.75 -6.09 -9.96
CA LEU A 28 2.84 -7.23 -9.81
C LEU A 28 3.13 -8.35 -10.82
N LEU A 29 3.73 -8.05 -11.98
CA LEU A 29 4.15 -9.06 -12.95
C LEU A 29 5.22 -10.02 -12.41
N ALA A 30 5.95 -9.61 -11.36
CA ALA A 30 6.93 -10.46 -10.69
C ALA A 30 6.29 -11.49 -9.73
N GLY A 31 4.96 -11.49 -9.58
CA GLY A 31 4.22 -12.40 -8.70
C GLY A 31 4.52 -12.24 -7.21
N PRO A 32 4.46 -11.01 -6.65
CA PRO A 32 4.63 -10.81 -5.22
C PRO A 32 3.50 -11.50 -4.43
N VAL A 33 3.80 -11.90 -3.19
CA VAL A 33 2.76 -12.46 -2.29
C VAL A 33 2.02 -11.37 -1.51
N ALA A 34 2.62 -10.18 -1.40
CA ALA A 34 2.04 -9.05 -0.67
C ALA A 34 2.53 -7.72 -1.21
N PHE A 35 1.69 -6.70 -1.07
CA PHE A 35 2.00 -5.29 -1.22
C PHE A 35 1.77 -4.59 0.12
N VAL A 36 2.80 -3.92 0.62
CA VAL A 36 2.78 -3.24 1.92
C VAL A 36 2.93 -1.74 1.67
N LEU A 37 2.05 -0.95 2.28
CA LEU A 37 2.06 0.51 2.18
C LEU A 37 1.79 1.13 3.55
N GLN A 38 2.31 2.34 3.73
CA GLN A 38 1.95 3.20 4.85
C GLN A 38 1.26 4.43 4.25
N PRO A 39 -0.09 4.46 4.23
CA PRO A 39 -0.85 5.49 3.51
C PRO A 39 -0.82 6.86 4.19
N THR A 40 -0.51 6.90 5.49
CA THR A 40 -0.48 8.09 6.34
C THR A 40 0.90 8.25 6.97
N ALA A 41 1.39 9.50 6.95
CA ALA A 41 2.64 9.88 7.59
C ALA A 41 3.84 8.97 7.21
N GLN A 42 3.91 8.53 5.95
CA GLN A 42 4.89 7.56 5.44
C GLN A 42 6.31 7.86 5.94
N ILE A 43 6.95 6.94 6.67
CA ILE A 43 8.32 7.14 7.13
C ILE A 43 9.29 6.82 5.99
N PRO A 44 10.31 7.68 5.70
CA PRO A 44 10.78 8.85 6.46
C PRO A 44 10.19 10.21 6.05
N PHE A 45 9.31 10.26 5.04
CA PHE A 45 8.93 11.51 4.36
C PHE A 45 7.69 12.22 4.90
N GLY A 46 6.89 11.58 5.75
CA GLY A 46 5.69 12.13 6.37
C GLY A 46 4.50 12.32 5.42
N PHE A 47 4.51 11.73 4.22
CA PHE A 47 3.47 11.93 3.23
C PHE A 47 2.18 11.18 3.57
N THR A 48 1.06 11.75 3.13
CA THR A 48 -0.27 11.13 3.18
C THR A 48 -0.80 11.03 1.76
N PHE A 49 -1.25 9.84 1.37
CA PHE A 49 -1.72 9.62 0.01
C PHE A 49 -3.05 10.34 -0.22
N GLY A 50 -3.19 11.02 -1.36
CA GLY A 50 -4.46 11.59 -1.76
C GLY A 50 -5.49 10.49 -2.03
N LYS A 51 -6.79 10.81 -1.87
CA LYS A 51 -7.90 9.89 -2.17
C LYS A 51 -7.80 9.31 -3.58
N ALA A 52 -7.53 10.15 -4.58
CA ALA A 52 -7.37 9.72 -5.97
C ALA A 52 -6.22 8.72 -6.16
N ARG A 53 -5.13 8.86 -5.40
CA ARG A 53 -4.00 7.92 -5.46
C ARG A 53 -4.40 6.57 -4.88
N LEU A 54 -5.10 6.55 -3.74
CA LEU A 54 -5.59 5.31 -3.14
C LEU A 54 -6.56 4.57 -4.06
N GLU A 55 -7.48 5.29 -4.72
CA GLU A 55 -8.40 4.73 -5.70
C GLU A 55 -7.65 4.11 -6.90
N ALA A 56 -6.68 4.83 -7.47
CA ALA A 56 -5.88 4.33 -8.58
C ALA A 56 -5.07 3.07 -8.21
N LEU A 57 -4.48 3.01 -7.01
CA LEU A 57 -3.78 1.82 -6.54
C LEU A 57 -4.74 0.63 -6.31
N ALA A 58 -5.95 0.89 -5.82
CA ALA A 58 -6.97 -0.14 -5.67
C ALA A 58 -7.39 -0.72 -7.03
N GLU A 59 -7.56 0.11 -8.06
CA GLU A 59 -7.87 -0.35 -9.42
C GLU A 59 -6.79 -1.28 -9.99
N VAL A 60 -5.51 -1.00 -9.72
CA VAL A 60 -4.42 -1.89 -10.11
C VAL A 60 -4.49 -3.23 -9.37
N LEU A 61 -4.73 -3.20 -8.07
CA LEU A 61 -4.75 -4.39 -7.21
C LEU A 61 -5.93 -5.32 -7.48
N VAL A 62 -7.06 -4.81 -7.98
CA VAL A 62 -8.20 -5.64 -8.43
C VAL A 62 -7.77 -6.65 -9.51
N ASN A 63 -6.73 -6.34 -10.29
CA ASN A 63 -6.20 -7.24 -11.31
C ASN A 63 -5.21 -8.28 -10.75
N ALA A 64 -4.90 -8.25 -9.44
CA ALA A 64 -3.98 -9.15 -8.77
C ALA A 64 -4.57 -9.71 -7.46
N PRO A 65 -5.68 -10.47 -7.52
CA PRO A 65 -6.46 -10.89 -6.34
C PRO A 65 -5.70 -11.81 -5.37
N ASP A 66 -4.66 -12.48 -5.85
CA ASP A 66 -3.82 -13.36 -5.02
C ASP A 66 -2.82 -12.59 -4.15
N VAL A 67 -2.59 -11.30 -4.43
CA VAL A 67 -1.66 -10.44 -3.70
C VAL A 67 -2.34 -9.87 -2.47
N LYS A 68 -1.73 -10.07 -1.30
CA LYS A 68 -2.25 -9.51 -0.04
C LYS A 68 -1.88 -8.04 0.09
N PHE A 69 -2.88 -7.21 0.34
CA PHE A 69 -2.71 -5.79 0.62
C PHE A 69 -2.58 -5.57 2.13
N VAL A 70 -1.53 -4.89 2.56
CA VAL A 70 -1.25 -4.61 3.98
C VAL A 70 -1.05 -3.12 4.17
N GLU A 71 -1.98 -2.46 4.85
CA GLU A 71 -1.79 -1.11 5.37
C GLU A 71 -1.01 -1.19 6.70
N ASP A 72 0.17 -0.57 6.72
CA ASP A 72 0.97 -0.34 7.93
C ASP A 72 0.70 1.08 8.43
N ASP A 73 -0.45 1.27 9.09
CA ASP A 73 -0.84 2.54 9.70
C ASP A 73 -0.61 2.51 11.22
N TRP A 74 0.66 2.63 11.63
CA TRP A 74 1.02 2.66 13.05
C TRP A 74 0.53 3.94 13.78
N ILE A 75 0.16 5.00 13.06
CA ILE A 75 -0.27 6.30 13.63
C ILE A 75 -1.80 6.39 13.74
N GLY A 76 -2.55 5.67 12.90
CA GLY A 76 -3.99 5.55 12.97
C GLY A 76 -4.72 6.91 13.04
N PRO A 77 -5.87 7.01 13.75
CA PRO A 77 -6.70 8.21 13.83
C PRO A 77 -6.08 9.39 14.62
N ILE A 78 -4.80 9.31 14.99
CA ILE A 78 -4.09 10.38 15.71
C ILE A 78 -3.63 11.49 14.73
N GLY A 79 -3.63 11.22 13.43
CA GLY A 79 -3.43 12.26 12.41
C GLY A 79 -4.67 13.15 12.26
N SER A 80 -4.49 14.47 12.18
CA SER A 80 -5.57 15.46 11.96
C SER A 80 -6.23 15.40 10.57
N PHE A 81 -6.12 14.27 9.87
CA PHE A 81 -6.67 14.03 8.54
C PHE A 81 -7.84 13.06 8.67
N SER A 82 -8.95 13.33 7.97
CA SER A 82 -10.06 12.37 7.93
C SER A 82 -9.54 10.99 7.50
N PRO A 83 -9.87 9.91 8.22
CA PRO A 83 -9.34 8.60 7.91
C PRO A 83 -9.88 8.18 6.52
N SER A 84 -8.98 8.13 5.55
CA SER A 84 -9.20 7.44 4.27
C SER A 84 -8.79 5.97 4.34
N SER A 85 -8.32 5.50 5.52
CA SER A 85 -8.02 4.10 5.76
C SER A 85 -9.28 3.27 5.55
N GLN A 86 -9.20 2.26 4.69
CA GLN A 86 -10.27 1.31 4.47
C GLN A 86 -10.19 0.15 5.47
N GLY A 87 -9.95 0.46 6.75
CA GLY A 87 -9.97 -0.51 7.83
C GLY A 87 -11.39 -0.75 8.37
N ALA A 88 -12.26 -1.44 7.62
CA ALA A 88 -13.40 -2.19 8.21
C ALA A 88 -14.13 -3.12 7.22
N ALA A 89 -14.31 -4.36 7.69
CA ALA A 89 -15.26 -5.40 7.25
C ALA A 89 -14.86 -6.30 6.06
N SER A 90 -14.02 -7.29 6.34
CA SER A 90 -14.27 -8.65 5.83
C SER A 90 -14.53 -9.56 7.03
N SER A 91 -15.82 -9.84 7.29
CA SER A 91 -16.23 -10.96 8.13
C SER A 91 -15.63 -12.23 7.54
N PHE A 92 -14.87 -12.96 8.34
CA PHE A 92 -14.55 -14.35 8.04
C PHE A 92 -15.78 -15.17 8.45
N ASP A 93 -16.47 -15.77 7.47
CA ASP A 93 -17.23 -16.99 7.70
C ASP A 93 -16.27 -18.16 8.00
#